data_AF-A0AAN4KM29-F1
#
_entry.id   AF-A0AAN4KM29-F1
#
_cell.length_a   1.000
_cell.length_b   1.000
_cell.length_c   1.000
_cell.angle_alpha   90.00
_cell.angle_beta   90.00
_cell.angle_gamma   90.00
#
_symmetry.space_group_name_H-M   'P 1'
#
loop_
_entity.id
_entity.type
_entity.pdbx_description
1 polymer ?
#
loop_
_entity_poly.entity_id
_entity_poly.type
_entity_poly.pdbx_seq_one_letter_code
_entity_poly.pdbx_strand_id
1 'polypeptide(L)'
;MNIDFDTNRELPIPLGQIKIINTLSQIENAIFGGDSVLLIHSRTTAHQLDTKGWPQRSVEDAHNEIALKGAHQAFIETGSQNIAMIRRYIPHRELAIKEIIIGVRSKTKISILYLKDVASEDVLKELETRIQNITIDAVASNGELIEFIEDHPYSPFPQFILTERPDLAVSHILQGRFVTVMDHSPNVLITPTNFISFFQGVDDYGTRWLVASFCRLYGCFISACELCCVYFL
;
A
#
# COMPACT_ATOMS: atom_id res chain seq x y z
N MET A 1 -8.84 -29.14 -44.72
CA MET A 1 -9.11 -27.69 -44.76
C MET A 1 -8.12 -27.05 -43.79
N ASN A 2 -6.90 -26.78 -44.26
CA ASN A 2 -5.88 -26.10 -43.46
C ASN A 2 -6.26 -24.63 -43.42
N ILE A 3 -6.82 -24.21 -42.30
CA ILE A 3 -6.94 -22.80 -41.98
C ILE A 3 -5.56 -22.43 -41.46
N ASP A 4 -4.69 -21.93 -42.36
CA ASP A 4 -3.48 -21.24 -41.95
C ASP A 4 -3.93 -20.00 -41.19
N PHE A 5 -4.08 -20.13 -39.88
CA PHE A 5 -4.33 -19.00 -39.00
C PHE A 5 -3.12 -18.10 -39.09
N ASP A 6 -3.30 -16.93 -39.72
CA ASP A 6 -2.32 -15.87 -39.67
C ASP A 6 -2.26 -15.34 -38.23
N THR A 7 -1.44 -16.02 -37.42
CA THR A 7 -1.13 -15.62 -36.04
C THR A 7 -0.51 -14.23 -35.97
N ASN A 8 -0.24 -13.56 -37.10
CA ASN A 8 0.18 -12.15 -37.14
C ASN A 8 -0.98 -11.16 -36.96
N ARG A 9 -2.25 -11.58 -37.10
CA ARG A 9 -3.41 -10.69 -36.91
C ARG A 9 -4.34 -11.10 -35.78
N GLU A 10 -4.62 -12.40 -35.63
CA GLU A 10 -5.63 -12.88 -34.68
C GLU A 10 -5.13 -14.13 -33.95
N LEU A 11 -5.11 -14.08 -32.62
CA LEU A 11 -4.95 -15.27 -31.80
C LEU A 11 -6.32 -15.96 -31.76
N PRO A 12 -6.44 -17.25 -32.12
CA PRO A 12 -7.70 -17.99 -32.10
C PRO A 12 -8.08 -18.42 -30.68
N ILE A 13 -8.09 -17.47 -29.74
CA ILE A 13 -8.49 -17.69 -28.36
C ILE A 13 -9.77 -16.88 -28.09
N PRO A 14 -10.85 -17.51 -27.57
CA PRO A 14 -12.06 -16.80 -27.17
C PRO A 14 -11.83 -16.13 -25.80
N LEU A 15 -10.92 -15.15 -25.76
CA LEU A 15 -10.49 -14.46 -24.54
C LEU A 15 -10.54 -12.95 -24.76
N GLY A 16 -11.60 -12.32 -24.24
CA GLY A 16 -11.72 -10.85 -24.13
C GLY A 16 -11.44 -10.08 -25.43
N GLN A 17 -11.04 -8.82 -25.28
CA GLN A 17 -10.48 -8.01 -26.38
C GLN A 17 -8.97 -8.22 -26.45
N ILE A 18 -8.46 -8.45 -27.65
CA ILE A 18 -7.02 -8.65 -27.92
C ILE A 18 -6.51 -7.42 -28.67
N LYS A 19 -5.49 -6.76 -28.12
CA LYS A 19 -4.85 -5.60 -28.74
C LYS A 19 -3.37 -5.86 -28.99
N ILE A 20 -2.87 -5.48 -30.15
CA ILE A 20 -1.44 -5.59 -30.48
C ILE A 20 -0.73 -4.32 -30.00
N ILE A 21 0.36 -4.49 -29.25
CA ILE A 21 1.18 -3.41 -28.70
C ILE A 21 2.65 -3.63 -29.05
N ASN A 22 3.37 -2.54 -29.29
CA ASN A 22 4.70 -2.59 -29.92
C ASN A 22 5.78 -1.87 -29.08
N THR A 23 5.37 -1.17 -28.02
CA THR A 23 6.27 -0.33 -27.21
C THR A 23 6.32 -0.85 -25.78
N LEU A 24 7.50 -0.81 -25.15
CA LEU A 24 7.68 -1.17 -23.74
C LEU A 24 6.71 -0.41 -22.82
N SER A 25 6.52 0.90 -23.03
CA SER A 25 5.57 1.70 -22.24
C SER A 25 4.11 1.21 -22.38
N GLN A 26 3.72 0.68 -23.53
CA GLN A 26 2.38 0.09 -23.71
C GLN A 26 2.26 -1.22 -22.95
N ILE A 27 3.32 -2.02 -22.91
CA ILE A 27 3.39 -3.28 -22.15
C ILE A 27 3.32 -2.99 -20.65
N GLU A 28 4.11 -2.03 -20.17
CA GLU A 28 4.08 -1.57 -18.77
C GLU A 28 2.68 -1.11 -18.37
N ASN A 29 2.06 -0.22 -19.15
CA ASN A 29 0.72 0.28 -18.87
C ASN A 29 -0.34 -0.83 -18.89
N ALA A 30 -0.21 -1.82 -19.78
CA ALA A 30 -1.11 -2.97 -19.82
C ALA A 30 -0.96 -3.80 -18.53
N ILE A 31 0.28 -4.14 -18.14
CA ILE A 31 0.57 -4.92 -16.93
C ILE A 31 0.07 -4.18 -15.67
N PHE A 32 0.35 -2.89 -15.54
CA PHE A 32 -0.13 -2.10 -14.39
C PHE A 32 -1.65 -1.87 -14.43
N GLY A 33 -2.25 -1.88 -15.63
CA GLY A 33 -3.68 -1.83 -15.84
C GLY A 33 -4.42 -3.13 -15.54
N GLY A 34 -3.71 -4.20 -15.15
CA GLY A 34 -4.28 -5.51 -14.83
C GLY A 34 -4.53 -6.41 -16.05
N ASP A 35 -4.00 -6.04 -17.21
CA ASP A 35 -4.07 -6.85 -18.43
C ASP A 35 -2.95 -7.90 -18.45
N SER A 36 -3.23 -9.05 -19.07
CA SER A 36 -2.19 -10.04 -19.36
C SER A 36 -1.49 -9.68 -20.68
N VAL A 37 -0.17 -9.80 -20.73
CA VAL A 37 0.60 -9.57 -21.96
C VAL A 37 1.27 -10.86 -22.41
N LEU A 38 0.98 -11.28 -23.64
CA LEU A 38 1.61 -12.42 -24.28
C LEU A 38 2.76 -11.95 -25.19
N LEU A 39 3.98 -12.36 -24.83
CA LEU A 39 5.19 -12.17 -25.63
C LEU A 39 5.54 -13.48 -26.33
N ILE A 40 5.63 -13.45 -27.66
CA ILE A 40 5.98 -14.61 -28.47
C ILE A 40 7.45 -14.49 -28.88
N HIS A 41 8.22 -15.56 -28.68
CA HIS A 41 9.63 -15.60 -29.05
C HIS A 41 9.82 -15.24 -30.54
N SER A 42 10.84 -14.43 -30.83
CA SER A 42 11.15 -13.91 -32.17
C SER A 42 10.14 -12.92 -32.78
N ARG A 43 9.22 -12.34 -32.00
CA ARG A 43 8.34 -11.24 -32.45
C ARG A 43 8.72 -9.91 -31.79
N THR A 44 8.55 -8.82 -32.54
CA THR A 44 8.73 -7.44 -32.05
C THR A 44 7.45 -6.83 -31.48
N THR A 45 6.34 -7.59 -31.49
CA THR A 45 5.03 -7.16 -30.99
C THR A 45 4.57 -8.07 -29.86
N ALA A 46 3.77 -7.50 -28.95
CA ALA A 46 3.13 -8.21 -27.86
C ALA A 46 1.62 -8.15 -28.01
N HIS A 47 0.91 -9.14 -27.47
CA HIS A 47 -0.54 -9.16 -27.45
C HIS A 47 -1.03 -8.84 -26.03
N GLN A 48 -1.75 -7.73 -25.88
CA GLN A 48 -2.49 -7.38 -24.67
C GLN A 48 -3.82 -8.13 -24.67
N LEU A 49 -4.09 -8.83 -23.59
CA LEU A 49 -5.31 -9.59 -23.34
C LEU A 49 -6.05 -8.95 -22.16
N ASP A 50 -7.29 -8.52 -22.40
CA ASP A 50 -8.14 -8.00 -21.32
C ASP A 50 -8.60 -9.14 -20.41
N THR A 51 -7.82 -9.37 -19.34
CA THR A 51 -8.04 -10.42 -18.34
C THR A 51 -8.34 -9.83 -16.96
N LYS A 52 -8.86 -8.60 -16.91
CA LYS A 52 -9.07 -7.87 -15.65
C LYS A 52 -10.11 -8.57 -14.77
N GLY A 53 -9.65 -9.42 -13.87
CA GLY A 53 -10.43 -9.99 -12.78
C GLY A 53 -10.10 -9.24 -11.49
N TRP A 54 -10.47 -7.96 -11.41
CA TRP A 54 -10.30 -7.22 -10.15
C TRP A 54 -11.04 -7.96 -9.04
N PRO A 55 -10.51 -8.03 -7.81
CA PRO A 55 -11.22 -8.63 -6.69
C PRO A 55 -12.56 -7.91 -6.51
N GLN A 56 -13.63 -8.53 -7.01
CA GLN A 56 -15.02 -8.14 -6.81
C GLN A 56 -15.55 -8.97 -5.66
N ARG A 57 -15.30 -8.52 -4.43
CA ARG A 57 -16.14 -8.87 -3.29
C ARG A 57 -16.61 -7.58 -2.65
N SER A 58 -17.74 -7.67 -1.96
CA SER A 58 -18.31 -6.62 -1.11
C SER A 58 -17.21 -6.07 -0.22
N VAL A 59 -16.61 -4.94 -0.60
CA VAL A 59 -15.68 -4.25 0.28
C VAL A 59 -16.56 -3.78 1.43
N GLU A 60 -16.38 -4.37 2.61
CA GLU A 60 -17.07 -3.88 3.79
C GLU A 60 -16.55 -2.47 4.11
N ASP A 61 -17.45 -1.62 4.59
CA ASP A 61 -17.08 -0.27 4.96
C ASP A 61 -16.04 -0.30 6.10
N ALA A 62 -15.11 0.66 6.11
CA ALA A 62 -14.19 0.82 7.22
C ALA A 62 -14.97 1.02 8.53
N HIS A 63 -14.86 0.06 9.45
CA HIS A 63 -15.62 0.07 10.70
C HIS A 63 -15.03 1.08 11.69
N ASN A 64 -13.69 1.19 11.75
CA ASN A 64 -13.00 2.07 12.70
C ASN A 64 -12.71 3.47 12.13
N GLU A 65 -12.66 3.63 10.81
CA GLU A 65 -12.34 4.89 10.14
C GLU A 65 -13.46 5.34 9.19
N ILE A 66 -14.56 5.85 9.73
CA ILE A 66 -15.67 6.37 8.92
C ILE A 66 -15.26 7.69 8.26
N ALA A 67 -15.13 7.68 6.94
CA ALA A 67 -14.90 8.90 6.15
C ALA A 67 -16.19 9.72 6.02
N LEU A 68 -16.12 11.03 6.25
CA LEU A 68 -17.25 11.93 5.94
C LEU A 68 -17.43 12.12 4.43
N LYS A 69 -16.32 12.01 3.66
CA LYS A 69 -16.29 12.08 2.19
C LYS A 69 -15.17 11.20 1.64
N GLY A 70 -15.46 10.29 0.70
CA GLY A 70 -14.44 9.50 0.01
C GLY A 70 -14.86 8.07 -0.29
N ALA A 71 -13.92 7.24 -0.74
CA ALA A 71 -14.14 5.83 -0.96
C ALA A 71 -14.25 5.10 0.39
N HIS A 72 -15.32 4.34 0.61
CA HIS A 72 -15.53 3.53 1.82
C HIS A 72 -14.75 2.22 1.82
N GLN A 73 -13.71 2.11 0.98
CA GLN A 73 -12.97 0.87 0.88
C GLN A 73 -12.08 0.66 2.10
N ALA A 74 -12.12 -0.52 2.68
CA ALA A 74 -11.21 -0.95 3.73
C ALA A 74 -10.30 -2.09 3.24
N PHE A 75 -9.12 -2.20 3.86
CA PHE A 75 -8.29 -3.37 3.78
C PHE A 75 -8.98 -4.59 4.39
N ILE A 76 -8.52 -5.77 4.00
CA ILE A 76 -9.03 -7.06 4.46
C ILE A 76 -7.88 -7.90 5.01
N GLU A 77 -8.15 -9.11 5.50
CA GLU A 77 -7.13 -9.95 6.12
C GLU A 77 -6.17 -10.59 5.11
N THR A 78 -6.49 -10.57 3.82
CA THR A 78 -5.61 -11.13 2.78
C THR A 78 -4.61 -10.09 2.30
N GLY A 79 -3.34 -10.19 2.70
CA GLY A 79 -2.30 -9.22 2.37
C GLY A 79 -2.03 -9.11 0.87
N SER A 80 -2.12 -10.21 0.11
CA SER A 80 -2.02 -10.18 -1.36
C SER A 80 -3.12 -9.33 -2.00
N GLN A 81 -4.33 -9.31 -1.43
CA GLN A 81 -5.42 -8.46 -1.91
C GLN A 81 -5.20 -7.00 -1.50
N ASN A 82 -4.70 -6.74 -0.28
CA ASN A 82 -4.34 -5.40 0.17
C ASN A 82 -3.25 -4.75 -0.71
N ILE A 83 -2.23 -5.54 -1.08
CA ILE A 83 -1.20 -5.11 -2.04
C ILE A 83 -1.83 -4.78 -3.39
N ALA A 84 -2.75 -5.61 -3.88
CA ALA A 84 -3.46 -5.35 -5.13
C ALA A 84 -4.31 -4.08 -5.07
N MET A 85 -4.95 -3.80 -3.92
CA MET A 85 -5.68 -2.55 -3.69
C MET A 85 -4.73 -1.34 -3.82
N ILE A 86 -3.60 -1.33 -3.12
CA ILE A 86 -2.61 -0.24 -3.19
C ILE A 86 -2.09 -0.06 -4.62
N ARG A 87 -1.78 -1.16 -5.31
CA ARG A 87 -1.28 -1.14 -6.69
C ARG A 87 -2.32 -0.61 -7.69
N ARG A 88 -3.60 -0.80 -7.42
CA ARG A 88 -4.70 -0.21 -8.22
C ARG A 88 -4.74 1.31 -8.10
N TYR A 89 -4.41 1.86 -6.94
CA TYR A 89 -4.28 3.31 -6.75
C TYR A 89 -3.00 3.87 -7.38
N ILE A 90 -1.89 3.12 -7.32
CA ILE A 90 -0.58 3.54 -7.86
C ILE A 90 -0.12 2.54 -8.95
N PRO A 91 -0.66 2.62 -10.18
CA PRO A 91 -0.22 1.80 -11.30
C PRO A 91 1.10 2.33 -11.90
N HIS A 92 2.16 2.35 -11.09
CA HIS A 92 3.45 2.94 -11.44
C HIS A 92 4.61 1.96 -11.22
N ARG A 93 5.63 2.02 -12.09
CA ARG A 93 6.77 1.10 -12.03
C ARG A 93 7.67 1.27 -10.81
N GLU A 94 7.71 2.49 -10.28
CA GLU A 94 8.57 2.81 -9.12
C GLU A 94 7.95 2.35 -7.80
N LEU A 95 6.69 1.90 -7.81
CA LEU A 95 6.08 1.23 -6.64
C LEU A 95 6.76 -0.11 -6.45
N ALA A 96 7.62 -0.18 -5.44
CA ALA A 96 8.37 -1.36 -5.08
C ALA A 96 7.72 -2.09 -3.91
N ILE A 97 7.91 -3.41 -3.91
CA ILE A 97 7.45 -4.29 -2.85
C ILE A 97 8.67 -5.10 -2.40
N LYS A 98 8.99 -5.03 -1.12
CA LYS A 98 10.04 -5.83 -0.48
C LYS A 98 9.38 -6.80 0.47
N GLU A 99 9.61 -8.09 0.25
CA GLU A 99 8.99 -9.15 1.05
C GLU A 99 9.99 -9.70 2.07
N ILE A 100 9.54 -9.88 3.31
CA ILE A 100 10.30 -10.43 4.43
C ILE A 100 9.43 -11.50 5.08
N ILE A 101 10.03 -12.62 5.49
CA ILE A 101 9.32 -13.70 6.19
C ILE A 101 9.93 -13.82 7.59
N ILE A 102 9.09 -13.71 8.61
CA ILE A 102 9.49 -13.80 10.02
C ILE A 102 8.71 -14.90 10.75
N GLY A 103 9.16 -15.24 11.97
CA GLY A 103 8.54 -16.24 12.84
C GLY A 103 9.20 -17.62 12.74
N VAL A 104 9.35 -18.31 13.87
CA VAL A 104 9.99 -19.63 13.95
C VAL A 104 9.00 -20.75 13.65
N ARG A 105 7.80 -20.69 14.24
CA ARG A 105 6.74 -21.72 14.12
C ARG A 105 5.72 -21.38 13.04
N SER A 106 5.22 -20.14 13.06
CA SER A 106 4.36 -19.62 12.00
C SER A 106 5.16 -18.67 11.14
N LYS A 107 5.29 -18.98 9.84
CA LYS A 107 5.97 -18.11 8.88
C LYS A 107 5.00 -17.02 8.44
N THR A 108 5.14 -15.83 9.01
CA THR A 108 4.34 -14.67 8.63
C THR A 108 5.06 -13.89 7.53
N LYS A 109 4.35 -13.66 6.42
CA LYS A 109 4.84 -12.84 5.31
C LYS A 109 4.53 -11.37 5.57
N ILE A 110 5.55 -10.54 5.49
CA ILE A 110 5.49 -9.10 5.61
C ILE A 110 5.94 -8.48 4.29
N SER A 111 5.15 -7.57 3.74
CA SER A 111 5.44 -6.87 2.49
C SER A 111 5.53 -5.37 2.76
N ILE A 112 6.68 -4.77 2.48
CA ILE A 112 6.92 -3.33 2.60
C ILE A 112 6.76 -2.70 1.21
N LEU A 113 5.83 -1.78 1.09
CA LEU A 113 5.52 -1.03 -0.13
C LEU A 113 6.02 0.40 -0.01
N TYR A 114 6.68 0.89 -1.06
CA TYR A 114 7.25 2.24 -1.12
C TYR A 114 7.49 2.68 -2.57
N LEU A 115 7.70 3.98 -2.77
CA LEU A 115 8.14 4.54 -4.05
C LEU A 115 9.66 4.71 -4.06
N LYS A 116 10.36 4.02 -4.96
CA LYS A 116 11.83 4.01 -5.04
C LYS A 116 12.45 5.38 -5.30
N ASP A 117 11.75 6.25 -5.99
CA ASP A 117 12.20 7.58 -6.40
C ASP A 117 12.02 8.64 -5.30
N VAL A 118 11.20 8.36 -4.28
CA VAL A 118 10.88 9.32 -3.20
C VAL A 118 11.39 8.84 -1.83
N ALA A 119 11.34 7.53 -1.57
CA ALA A 119 11.63 6.97 -0.27
C ALA A 119 13.14 6.94 0.05
N SER A 120 13.49 7.09 1.34
CA SER A 120 14.88 7.04 1.80
C SER A 120 15.35 5.59 1.98
N GLU A 121 16.38 5.20 1.25
CA GLU A 121 16.98 3.86 1.33
C GLU A 121 17.53 3.54 2.73
N ASP A 122 18.04 4.54 3.46
CA ASP A 122 18.58 4.34 4.81
C ASP A 122 17.47 3.97 5.80
N VAL A 123 16.32 4.62 5.69
CA VAL A 123 15.13 4.31 6.52
C VAL A 123 14.56 2.93 6.17
N LEU A 124 14.57 2.56 4.89
CA LEU A 124 14.17 1.22 4.44
C LEU A 124 15.05 0.14 5.07
N LYS A 125 16.37 0.32 5.04
CA LYS A 125 17.33 -0.64 5.62
C LYS A 125 17.17 -0.76 7.13
N GLU A 126 16.94 0.35 7.82
CA GLU A 126 16.66 0.34 9.25
C GLU A 126 15.39 -0.45 9.56
N LEU A 127 14.30 -0.18 8.85
CA LEU A 127 13.04 -0.92 8.99
C LEU A 127 13.22 -2.42 8.69
N GLU A 128 13.92 -2.76 7.61
CA GLU A 128 14.25 -4.15 7.25
C GLU A 128 15.04 -4.84 8.37
N THR A 129 16.07 -4.18 8.89
CA THR A 129 16.92 -4.70 9.96
C THR A 129 16.11 -4.95 11.23
N ARG A 130 15.24 -4.00 11.61
CA ARG A 130 14.37 -4.14 12.78
C ARG A 130 13.43 -5.33 12.65
N ILE A 131 12.74 -5.46 11.51
CA ILE A 131 11.80 -6.56 11.26
C ILE A 131 12.54 -7.92 11.24
N GLN A 132 13.71 -7.99 10.62
CA GLN A 132 14.48 -9.23 10.53
C GLN A 132 15.07 -9.70 11.87
N ASN A 133 15.34 -8.78 12.78
CA ASN A 133 15.86 -9.11 14.11
C ASN A 133 14.80 -9.68 15.07
N ILE A 134 13.51 -9.62 14.70
CA ILE A 134 12.42 -10.16 15.52
C ILE A 134 12.52 -11.68 15.56
N THR A 135 12.81 -12.22 16.75
CA THR A 135 12.88 -13.67 16.99
C THR A 135 11.73 -14.10 17.89
N ILE A 136 10.61 -14.49 17.28
CA ILE A 136 9.42 -14.99 17.99
C ILE A 136 8.81 -16.21 17.28
N ASP A 137 7.89 -16.91 17.95
CA ASP A 137 7.22 -18.08 17.39
C ASP A 137 6.28 -17.72 16.22
N ALA A 138 5.49 -16.66 16.37
CA ALA A 138 4.54 -16.15 15.37
C ALA A 138 4.20 -14.69 15.69
N VAL A 139 4.05 -13.84 14.67
CA VAL A 139 3.41 -12.52 14.82
C VAL A 139 1.94 -12.67 14.45
N ALA A 140 1.04 -12.26 15.36
CA ALA A 140 -0.41 -12.41 15.21
C ALA A 140 -1.10 -11.18 14.60
N SER A 141 -0.53 -9.98 14.76
CA SER A 141 -1.14 -8.75 14.23
C SER A 141 -0.12 -7.64 13.98
N ASN A 142 -0.51 -6.61 13.20
CA ASN A 142 0.32 -5.41 13.05
C ASN A 142 0.52 -4.64 14.37
N GLY A 143 -0.43 -4.74 15.32
CA GLY A 143 -0.26 -4.15 16.66
C GLY A 143 0.90 -4.78 17.42
N GLU A 144 0.98 -6.12 17.40
CA GLU A 144 2.10 -6.85 18.00
C GLU A 144 3.42 -6.56 17.28
N LEU A 145 3.39 -6.41 15.94
CA LEU A 145 4.58 -6.01 15.18
C LEU A 145 5.12 -4.66 15.65
N ILE A 146 4.25 -3.68 15.91
CA ILE A 146 4.65 -2.35 16.40
C ILE A 146 5.48 -2.46 17.68
N GLU A 147 5.03 -3.26 18.65
CA GLU A 147 5.72 -3.41 19.94
C GLU A 147 7.18 -3.89 19.77
N PHE A 148 7.48 -4.64 18.71
CA PHE A 148 8.84 -5.14 18.45
C PHE A 148 9.73 -4.17 17.67
N ILE A 149 9.15 -3.25 16.90
CA ILE A 149 9.90 -2.31 16.03
C ILE A 149 9.95 -0.89 16.59
N GLU A 150 9.18 -0.62 17.65
CA GLU A 150 9.08 0.68 18.31
C GLU A 150 10.32 0.98 19.16
N ASP A 151 10.91 2.17 18.95
CA ASP A 151 12.12 2.59 19.68
C ASP A 151 11.79 3.16 21.06
N HIS A 152 10.73 3.97 21.12
CA HIS A 152 10.37 4.76 22.30
C HIS A 152 8.96 4.39 22.79
N PRO A 153 8.77 3.24 23.45
CA PRO A 153 7.44 2.81 23.93
C PRO A 153 6.82 3.77 24.96
N TYR A 154 7.62 4.64 25.59
CA TYR A 154 7.16 5.67 26.51
C TYR A 154 6.88 7.03 25.84
N SER A 155 7.06 7.12 24.51
CA SER A 155 6.70 8.32 23.77
C SER A 155 5.17 8.48 23.81
N PRO A 156 4.65 9.66 24.20
CA PRO A 156 3.22 9.93 24.07
C PRO A 156 2.78 10.10 22.61
N PHE A 157 3.73 10.13 21.67
CA PHE A 157 3.48 10.31 20.25
C PHE A 157 3.66 9.00 19.48
N PRO A 158 2.72 8.67 18.56
CA PRO A 158 2.80 7.45 17.78
C PRO A 158 3.96 7.52 16.77
N GLN A 159 4.82 6.50 16.82
CA GLN A 159 5.91 6.29 15.86
C GLN A 159 5.45 5.55 14.59
N PHE A 160 4.24 4.99 14.65
CA PHE A 160 3.59 4.28 13.57
C PHE A 160 2.12 4.65 13.50
N ILE A 161 1.53 4.61 12.31
CA ILE A 161 0.08 4.76 12.11
C ILE A 161 -0.46 3.44 11.56
N LEU A 162 -1.46 2.88 12.25
CA LEU A 162 -2.28 1.81 11.70
C LEU A 162 -3.45 2.42 10.94
N THR A 163 -3.71 1.91 9.75
CA THR A 163 -4.90 2.30 9.01
C THR A 163 -5.58 1.12 8.35
N GLU A 164 -6.92 1.15 8.36
CA GLU A 164 -7.76 0.23 7.59
C GLU A 164 -8.02 0.76 6.18
N ARG A 165 -7.57 1.98 5.86
CA ARG A 165 -7.93 2.70 4.65
C ARG A 165 -6.84 2.66 3.56
N PRO A 166 -7.14 2.14 2.36
CA PRO A 166 -6.19 2.05 1.27
C PRO A 166 -5.84 3.42 0.67
N ASP A 167 -6.78 4.36 0.66
CA ASP A 167 -6.54 5.72 0.16
C ASP A 167 -5.56 6.50 1.05
N LEU A 168 -5.64 6.34 2.38
CA LEU A 168 -4.68 6.93 3.31
C LEU A 168 -3.28 6.35 3.14
N ALA A 169 -3.17 5.02 3.06
CA ALA A 169 -1.91 4.32 2.82
C ALA A 169 -1.22 4.81 1.53
N VAL A 170 -1.99 4.94 0.46
CA VAL A 170 -1.51 5.46 -0.84
C VAL A 170 -1.00 6.89 -0.72
N SER A 171 -1.73 7.77 -0.03
CA SER A 171 -1.31 9.16 0.19
C SER A 171 0.05 9.23 0.90
N HIS A 172 0.27 8.37 1.89
CA HIS A 172 1.54 8.30 2.60
C HIS A 172 2.68 7.72 1.75
N ILE A 173 2.42 6.72 0.92
CA ILE A 173 3.41 6.22 -0.05
C ILE A 173 3.85 7.34 -1.00
N LEU A 174 2.91 8.14 -1.50
CA LEU A 174 3.18 9.28 -2.38
C LEU A 174 4.00 10.39 -1.69
N GLN A 175 3.97 10.46 -0.36
CA GLN A 175 4.81 11.37 0.45
C GLN A 175 6.21 10.80 0.73
N GLY A 176 6.56 9.63 0.19
CA GLY A 176 7.86 8.99 0.41
C GLY A 176 7.92 8.12 1.67
N ARG A 177 6.77 7.73 2.23
CA ARG A 177 6.71 6.82 3.39
C ARG A 177 6.56 5.37 2.95
N PHE A 178 6.77 4.47 3.90
CA PHE A 178 6.65 3.02 3.76
C PHE A 178 5.31 2.56 4.32
N VAL A 179 4.68 1.62 3.62
CA VAL A 179 3.50 0.91 4.08
C VAL A 179 3.82 -0.56 4.20
N THR A 180 3.69 -1.11 5.39
CA THR A 180 3.93 -2.51 5.69
C THR A 180 2.59 -3.24 5.77
N VAL A 181 2.47 -4.29 4.96
CA VAL A 181 1.29 -5.15 4.86
C VAL A 181 1.66 -6.52 5.43
N MET A 182 0.81 -7.04 6.31
CA MET A 182 0.92 -8.38 6.87
C MET A 182 -0.29 -9.20 6.46
N ASP A 183 -0.10 -10.47 6.16
CA ASP A 183 -1.23 -11.40 6.02
C ASP A 183 -1.92 -11.62 7.39
N HIS A 184 -3.24 -11.83 7.37
CA HIS A 184 -4.12 -12.03 8.53
C HIS A 184 -4.43 -10.78 9.35
N SER A 185 -4.18 -9.58 8.80
CA SER A 185 -4.54 -8.31 9.46
C SER A 185 -5.33 -7.39 8.51
N PRO A 186 -6.50 -6.86 8.94
CA PRO A 186 -7.32 -5.98 8.14
C PRO A 186 -6.83 -4.52 8.13
N ASN A 187 -5.66 -4.25 8.70
CA ASN A 187 -5.02 -2.95 8.68
C ASN A 187 -3.61 -3.04 8.09
N VAL A 188 -3.03 -1.89 7.77
CA VAL A 188 -1.65 -1.75 7.31
C VAL A 188 -0.92 -0.74 8.17
N LEU A 189 0.39 -0.88 8.24
CA LEU A 189 1.27 -0.09 9.08
C LEU A 189 2.02 0.96 8.25
N ILE A 190 1.91 2.24 8.59
CA ILE A 190 2.62 3.34 7.93
C ILE A 190 3.82 3.78 8.78
N THR A 191 4.98 3.98 8.14
CA THR A 191 6.24 4.39 8.79
C THR A 191 7.17 5.13 7.80
N PRO A 192 8.07 6.03 8.25
CA PRO A 192 8.10 6.65 9.58
C PRO A 192 6.95 7.65 9.72
N THR A 193 6.45 7.81 10.95
CA THR A 193 5.45 8.85 11.25
C THR A 193 6.05 9.94 12.10
N ASN A 194 5.67 11.18 11.79
CA ASN A 194 6.14 12.37 12.48
C ASN A 194 4.94 12.96 13.24
N PHE A 195 5.20 13.79 14.25
CA PHE A 195 4.14 14.46 15.02
C PHE A 195 3.07 15.14 14.14
N ILE A 196 3.50 15.82 13.07
CA ILE A 196 2.58 16.52 12.14
C ILE A 196 1.68 15.52 11.39
N SER A 197 2.17 14.33 11.11
CA SER A 197 1.46 13.28 10.40
C SER A 197 0.25 12.76 11.18
N PHE A 198 0.32 12.82 12.51
CA PHE A 198 -0.78 12.40 13.38
C PHE A 198 -2.01 13.31 13.23
N PHE A 199 -1.80 14.62 13.00
CA PHE A 199 -2.88 15.57 12.78
C PHE A 199 -3.38 15.61 11.33
N GLN A 200 -2.89 14.73 10.46
CA GLN A 200 -3.34 14.62 9.07
C GLN A 200 -4.41 13.52 8.96
N GLY A 201 -5.68 13.90 9.05
CA GLY A 201 -6.79 13.00 8.73
C GLY A 201 -6.99 12.85 7.21
N VAL A 202 -7.63 11.77 6.75
CA VAL A 202 -7.94 11.61 5.31
C VAL A 202 -8.86 12.71 4.80
N ASP A 203 -9.76 13.19 5.66
CA ASP A 203 -10.69 14.28 5.33
C ASP A 203 -9.95 15.61 5.03
N ASP A 204 -8.72 15.80 5.50
CA ASP A 204 -7.93 16.99 5.21
C ASP A 204 -7.45 17.05 3.75
N TYR A 205 -7.37 15.91 3.04
CA TYR A 205 -6.95 15.88 1.63
C TYR A 205 -8.05 16.36 0.68
N GLY A 206 -9.32 16.28 1.10
CA GLY A 206 -10.47 16.78 0.33
C GLY A 206 -10.89 18.21 0.68
N THR A 207 -10.30 18.82 1.71
CA THR A 207 -10.67 20.16 2.19
C THR A 207 -9.73 21.23 1.65
N ARG A 208 -10.16 22.49 1.70
CA ARG A 208 -9.32 23.63 1.30
C ARG A 208 -8.10 23.69 2.22
N TRP A 209 -6.92 23.89 1.62
CA TRP A 209 -5.62 23.97 2.33
C TRP A 209 -5.64 24.88 3.58
N LEU A 210 -6.41 25.97 3.55
CA LEU A 210 -6.54 26.91 4.66
C LEU A 210 -7.29 26.31 5.86
N VAL A 211 -8.31 25.50 5.61
CA VAL A 211 -9.07 24.79 6.66
C VAL A 211 -8.22 23.68 7.27
N ALA A 212 -7.59 22.85 6.43
CA ALA A 212 -6.69 21.78 6.90
C ALA A 212 -5.52 22.34 7.72
N SER A 213 -4.95 23.49 7.33
CA SER A 213 -3.87 24.13 8.07
C SER A 213 -4.34 24.68 9.42
N PHE A 214 -5.56 25.24 9.48
CA PHE A 214 -6.15 25.71 10.74
C PHE A 214 -6.42 24.56 11.71
N CYS A 215 -7.02 23.45 11.23
CA CYS A 215 -7.25 22.26 12.04
C CYS A 215 -5.94 21.69 12.61
N ARG A 216 -4.89 21.62 11.79
CA ARG A 216 -3.55 21.19 12.24
C ARG A 216 -2.99 22.09 13.33
N LEU A 217 -3.03 23.41 13.17
CA LEU A 217 -2.55 24.35 14.19
C LEU A 217 -3.35 24.25 15.48
N TYR A 218 -4.67 24.07 15.39
CA TYR A 218 -5.54 23.93 16.54
C TYR A 218 -5.27 22.62 17.30
N GLY A 219 -5.09 21.50 16.59
CA GLY A 219 -4.70 20.22 17.18
C GLY A 219 -3.34 20.27 17.87
N CYS A 220 -2.34 20.91 17.24
CA CYS A 220 -1.04 21.16 17.87
C CYS A 220 -1.15 22.00 19.15
N PHE A 221 -2.05 22.99 19.18
CA PHE A 221 -2.25 23.84 20.36
C PHE A 221 -2.86 23.06 21.53
N ILE A 222 -3.87 22.22 21.28
CA ILE A 222 -4.50 21.39 22.32
C ILE A 222 -3.51 20.38 22.88
N SER A 223 -2.81 19.64 22.01
CA SER A 223 -1.83 18.64 22.44
C SER A 223 -0.68 19.26 23.23
N ALA A 224 -0.21 20.45 22.85
CA ALA A 224 0.77 21.20 23.65
C ALA A 224 0.24 21.57 25.04
N CYS A 225 -1.02 22.00 25.15
CA CYS A 225 -1.66 22.29 26.44
C CYS A 225 -1.81 21.04 27.32
N GLU A 226 -2.23 19.90 26.75
CA GLU A 226 -2.36 18.63 27.49
C GLU A 226 -1.02 18.13 28.01
N LEU A 227 0.02 18.12 27.16
CA LEU A 227 1.37 17.76 27.59
C LEU A 227 1.88 18.70 28.69
N CYS A 228 1.58 20.00 28.61
CA CYS A 228 1.95 20.96 29.64
C CYS A 228 1.22 20.67 30.98
N CYS A 229 -0.07 20.33 30.92
CA CYS A 229 -0.85 19.95 32.10
C CYS A 229 -0.36 18.65 32.75
N VAL A 230 0.02 17.64 31.96
CA VAL A 230 0.56 16.37 32.48
C VAL A 230 1.97 16.55 33.07
N TYR A 231 2.78 17.46 32.53
CA TYR A 231 4.12 17.74 33.05
C TYR A 231 4.14 18.59 34.34
N PHE A 232 3.05 19.31 34.65
CA PHE A 232 2.93 20.20 35.81
C PHE A 232 2.12 19.61 36.98
N LEU A 233 1.75 18.33 36.91
CA LEU A 233 1.01 17.57 37.93
C LEU A 233 1.86 16.44 38.48
#